data_AF-Q1N5R2-F1
#
_entry.id   AF-Q1N5R2-F1
#
_cell.length_a   1.000
_cell.length_b   1.000
_cell.length_c   1.000
_cell.angle_alpha   90.00
_cell.angle_beta   90.00
_cell.angle_gamma   90.00
#
_symmetry.space_group_name_H-M   'P 1'
#
loop_
_entity.id
_entity.type
_entity.pdbx_description
1 polymer ?
#
loop_
_entity_poly.entity_id
_entity_poly.type
_entity_poly.pdbx_seq_one_letter_code
_entity_poly.pdbx_strand_id
1 'polypeptide(L)'
;MQVAMAKNGLTREQTIEEYLPIFQGFAKCKKLELIDEVIESDTAIISYQSTDDCVEGQVHTKKEVIYMVYEDGWKIDDNDIQELN
;
A
#
# COMPACT_ATOMS: atom_id res chain seq x y z
N MET A 1 -2.56 9.69 1.52
CA MET A 1 -3.42 9.17 2.60
C MET A 1 -2.49 8.65 3.69
N GLN A 2 -2.38 9.34 4.83
CA GLN A 2 -1.56 8.87 5.96
C GLN A 2 -2.14 7.56 6.49
N VAL A 3 -1.38 6.47 6.39
CA VAL A 3 -1.79 5.18 6.95
C VAL A 3 -1.30 5.15 8.41
N ALA A 4 -2.07 5.75 9.31
CA ALA A 4 -1.85 5.60 10.74
C ALA A 4 -2.36 4.22 11.17
N MET A 5 -1.56 3.16 10.97
CA MET A 5 -1.93 1.78 11.35
C MET A 5 -1.69 1.50 12.83
N ALA A 6 -2.36 2.27 13.70
CA ALA A 6 -2.63 1.86 15.07
C ALA A 6 -3.73 2.77 15.62
N LYS A 7 -4.98 2.34 15.56
CA LYS A 7 -6.02 2.93 16.40
C LYS A 7 -5.76 2.39 17.81
N ASN A 8 -5.18 3.23 18.67
CA ASN A 8 -4.81 2.85 20.04
C ASN A 8 -5.99 2.13 20.73
N GLY A 9 -5.79 0.86 21.10
CA GLY A 9 -6.75 0.07 21.88
C GLY A 9 -7.42 -1.10 21.15
N LEU A 10 -7.17 -1.33 19.86
CA LEU A 10 -7.67 -2.52 19.16
C LEU A 10 -6.62 -3.63 19.11
N THR A 11 -7.07 -4.89 19.18
CA THR A 11 -6.20 -6.03 18.85
C THR A 11 -5.93 -6.09 17.34
N ARG A 12 -5.00 -6.95 16.94
CA ARG A 12 -4.71 -7.21 15.52
C ARG A 12 -5.96 -7.68 14.77
N GLU A 13 -6.70 -8.62 15.35
CA GLU A 13 -7.91 -9.21 14.76
C GLU A 13 -9.01 -8.16 14.58
N GLN A 14 -9.24 -7.33 15.60
CA GLN A 14 -10.21 -6.24 15.54
C GLN A 14 -9.83 -5.19 14.51
N THR A 15 -8.53 -4.89 14.38
CA THR A 15 -8.02 -3.99 13.34
C THR A 15 -8.30 -4.57 11.95
N ILE A 16 -8.05 -5.87 11.74
CA ILE A 16 -8.35 -6.53 10.46
C ILE A 16 -9.85 -6.48 10.15
N GLU A 17 -10.71 -6.82 11.11
CA GLU A 17 -12.16 -6.81 10.93
C GLU A 17 -12.71 -5.42 10.56
N GLU A 18 -12.19 -4.36 11.18
CA GLU A 18 -12.64 -2.98 10.91
C GLU A 18 -12.19 -2.50 9.52
N TYR A 19 -10.94 -2.77 9.14
CA TYR A 19 -10.34 -2.19 7.94
C TYR A 19 -10.53 -3.03 6.67
N LEU A 20 -10.65 -4.36 6.77
CA LEU A 20 -10.80 -5.24 5.62
C LEU A 20 -11.93 -4.83 4.66
N PRO A 21 -13.18 -4.56 5.11
CA PRO A 21 -14.25 -4.19 4.18
C PRO A 21 -14.00 -2.84 3.49
N ILE A 22 -13.35 -1.90 4.18
CA ILE A 22 -12.99 -0.58 3.63
C ILE A 22 -11.96 -0.76 2.52
N PHE A 23 -10.88 -1.50 2.79
CA PHE A 23 -9.83 -1.75 1.81
C PHE A 23 -10.33 -2.58 0.62
N GLN A 24 -11.22 -3.55 0.84
CA GLN A 24 -11.88 -4.26 -0.26
C GLN A 24 -12.72 -3.33 -1.15
N GLY A 25 -13.32 -2.29 -0.58
CA GLY A 25 -14.01 -1.25 -1.33
C GLY A 25 -13.05 -0.48 -2.24
N PHE A 26 -11.93 0.01 -1.70
CA PHE A 26 -10.94 0.76 -2.46
C PHE A 26 -10.20 -0.09 -3.50
N ALA A 27 -9.89 -1.34 -3.19
CA ALA A 27 -9.15 -2.24 -4.07
C ALA A 27 -9.88 -2.54 -5.39
N LYS A 28 -11.22 -2.50 -5.41
CA LYS A 28 -12.01 -2.68 -6.64
C LYS A 28 -11.71 -1.63 -7.71
N CYS A 29 -11.25 -0.47 -7.28
CA CYS A 29 -11.04 0.69 -8.12
C CYS A 29 -9.57 0.95 -8.42
N LYS A 30 -8.65 0.18 -7.84
CA LYS A 30 -7.22 0.45 -7.94
C LYS A 30 -6.56 -0.58 -8.84
N LYS A 31 -5.95 -0.12 -9.92
CA LYS A 31 -5.04 -0.93 -10.74
C LYS A 31 -3.61 -0.70 -10.24
N LEU A 32 -2.88 -1.79 -10.04
CA LEU A 32 -1.47 -1.77 -9.65
C LEU A 32 -0.60 -2.39 -10.75
N GLU A 33 0.50 -1.73 -11.08
CA GLU A 33 1.51 -2.23 -11.99
C GLU A 33 2.87 -2.17 -11.30
N LEU A 34 3.56 -3.31 -11.24
CA LEU A 34 4.91 -3.38 -10.69
C LEU A 34 5.87 -2.66 -11.64
N ILE A 35 6.61 -1.69 -11.12
CA ILE A 35 7.64 -0.95 -11.87
C ILE A 35 9.00 -1.62 -11.66
N ASP A 36 9.37 -1.84 -10.40
CA ASP A 36 10.69 -2.31 -10.01
C ASP A 36 10.65 -3.04 -8.66
N GLU A 37 11.57 -3.98 -8.48
CA GLU A 37 11.78 -4.72 -7.24
C GLU A 37 13.28 -4.96 -7.03
N VAL A 38 13.78 -4.52 -5.87
CA VAL A 38 15.16 -4.74 -5.44
C VAL A 38 15.12 -5.42 -4.08
N ILE A 39 15.71 -6.61 -3.99
CA ILE A 39 15.82 -7.38 -2.74
C ILE A 39 17.28 -7.46 -2.34
N GLU A 40 17.62 -6.96 -1.16
CA GLU A 40 18.96 -7.01 -0.57
C GLU A 40 18.91 -7.68 0.80
N SER A 41 19.16 -8.99 0.80
CA SER A 41 19.20 -9.83 2.01
C SER A 41 17.89 -9.79 2.81
N ASP A 42 17.85 -8.95 3.83
CA ASP A 42 16.76 -8.77 4.78
C ASP A 42 15.96 -7.48 4.51
N THR A 43 16.24 -6.78 3.42
CA THR A 43 15.48 -5.61 2.99
C THR A 43 14.99 -5.75 1.56
N ALA A 44 13.88 -5.10 1.24
CA ALA A 44 13.40 -4.99 -0.13
C ALA A 44 12.79 -3.61 -0.38
N ILE A 45 12.96 -3.11 -1.60
CA ILE A 45 12.31 -1.90 -2.09
C ILE A 45 11.44 -2.31 -3.28
N ILE A 46 10.16 -2.02 -3.20
CA ILE A 46 9.21 -2.33 -4.27
C ILE A 46 8.54 -1.05 -4.76
N SER A 47 8.63 -0.78 -6.06
CA SER A 47 7.98 0.36 -6.70
C SER A 47 6.77 -0.09 -7.52
N TYR A 48 5.62 0.52 -7.28
CA TYR A 48 4.40 0.30 -8.05
C TYR A 48 3.89 1.60 -8.66
N GLN A 49 3.21 1.48 -9.79
CA GLN A 49 2.29 2.50 -10.29
C GLN A 49 0.88 2.09 -9.86
N SER A 50 0.15 3.03 -9.26
CA SER A 50 -1.27 2.85 -8.93
C SER A 50 -2.13 3.79 -9.76
N THR A 51 -3.26 3.30 -10.26
CA THR A 51 -4.24 4.10 -11.01
C THR A 51 -5.64 3.85 -10.45
N ASP A 52 -6.40 4.92 -10.21
CA ASP A 52 -7.79 4.83 -9.77
C ASP A 52 -8.75 4.82 -10.97
N ASP A 53 -9.35 3.67 -11.27
CA ASP A 53 -10.17 3.41 -12.47
C ASP A 53 -11.68 3.71 -12.25
N CYS A 54 -12.13 3.92 -11.02
CA CYS A 54 -13.55 4.19 -10.73
C CYS A 54 -13.98 5.65 -10.89
N VAL A 55 -13.06 6.58 -11.16
CA VAL A 55 -13.38 7.99 -11.35
C VAL A 55 -13.28 8.32 -12.84
N GLU A 56 -14.43 8.36 -13.52
CA GLU A 56 -14.48 8.78 -14.91
C GLU A 56 -13.94 10.22 -15.07
N GLY A 57 -12.98 10.41 -15.99
CA GLY A 57 -12.46 11.73 -16.37
C GLY A 57 -11.29 12.25 -15.51
N GLN A 58 -10.83 11.52 -14.49
CA GLN A 58 -9.59 11.84 -13.77
C GLN A 58 -8.76 10.58 -13.55
N VAL A 59 -7.74 10.38 -14.39
CA VAL A 59 -6.74 9.34 -14.17
C VAL A 59 -5.77 9.87 -13.13
N HIS A 60 -6.00 9.51 -11.86
CA HIS A 60 -5.06 9.79 -10.77
C HIS A 60 -4.02 8.68 -10.75
N THR A 61 -2.91 8.90 -11.44
CA THR A 61 -1.78 7.97 -11.42
C THR A 61 -0.81 8.36 -10.32
N LYS A 62 -0.37 7.39 -9.52
CA LYS A 62 0.59 7.60 -8.43
C LYS A 62 1.71 6.59 -8.52
N LYS A 63 2.92 7.01 -8.18
CA LYS A 63 4.02 6.10 -7.88
C LYS A 63 4.02 5.83 -6.37
N GLU A 64 4.04 4.56 -6.00
CA GLU A 64 4.16 4.11 -4.62
C GLU A 64 5.47 3.34 -4.48
N VAL A 65 6.27 3.66 -3.46
CA VAL A 65 7.50 2.94 -3.12
C VAL A 65 7.31 2.37 -1.72
N ILE A 66 7.49 1.06 -1.59
CA ILE A 66 7.33 0.32 -0.35
C ILE A 66 8.70 -0.17 0.09
N TYR A 67 9.10 0.19 1.30
CA TYR A 67 10.31 -0.31 1.95
C TYR A 67 9.92 -1.43 2.88
N MET A 68 10.64 -2.54 2.80
CA MET A 68 10.31 -3.77 3.51
C MET A 68 11.53 -4.30 4.24
N VAL A 69 11.27 -4.95 5.37
CA VAL A 69 12.26 -5.64 6.19
C VAL A 69 11.82 -7.08 6.45
N TYR A 70 12.76 -8.01 6.49
CA TYR A 70 12.53 -9.42 6.76
C TYR A 70 12.84 -9.74 8.23
N GLU A 71 11.78 -9.92 9.02
CA GLU A 71 11.86 -10.25 10.44
C GLU A 71 10.88 -11.39 10.74
N ASP A 72 11.32 -12.63 10.51
CA ASP A 72 10.48 -13.84 10.51
C ASP A 72 9.32 -13.79 9.50
N GLY A 73 9.53 -13.04 8.43
CA GLY A 73 8.56 -12.74 7.39
C GLY A 73 8.72 -11.31 6.89
N TRP A 74 8.31 -11.07 5.65
CA TRP A 74 8.33 -9.73 5.06
C TRP A 74 7.30 -8.82 5.72
N LYS A 75 7.76 -7.67 6.20
CA LYS A 75 6.96 -6.60 6.80
C LYS A 75 7.19 -5.31 6.04
N ILE A 76 6.17 -4.47 5.98
CA ILE A 76 6.30 -3.09 5.48
C ILE A 76 6.93 -2.27 6.61
N ASP A 77 8.08 -1.68 6.32
CA ASP A 77 8.80 -0.78 7.22
C ASP A 77 8.36 0.67 6.99
N ASP A 78 8.29 1.10 5.74
CA ASP A 78 7.84 2.44 5.35
C ASP A 78 7.20 2.46 3.95
N ASN A 79 6.52 3.55 3.60
CA ASN A 79 5.94 3.77 2.28
C ASN A 79 5.96 5.24 1.84
N ASP A 80 6.48 5.49 0.63
CA ASP A 80 6.42 6.78 -0.04
C ASP A 80 5.37 6.77 -1.15
N ILE A 81 4.57 7.83 -1.25
CA ILE A 81 3.55 8.00 -2.29
C ILE A 81 3.76 9.34 -2.98
N GLN A 82 3.88 9.31 -4.31
CA GLN A 82 4.06 10.48 -5.16
C GLN A 82 2.97 10.51 -6.24
N GLU A 83 2.23 11.61 -6.32
CA GLU A 83 1.28 11.85 -7.42
C GLU A 83 2.07 12.09 -8.71
N LEU A 84 1.68 11.41 -9.80
CA LEU A 84 2.26 11.63 -11.13
C LEU A 84 1.28 12.53 -11.92
N ASN A 85 1.69 13.77 -12.15
CA ASN A 85 0.95 14.74 -12.99
C ASN A 85 1.25 14.55 -14.47
#